data_AF-A0A9W6T7P1-F1
#
_entry.id   AF-A0A9W6T7P1-F1
#
_cell.length_a   1.000
_cell.length_b   1.000
_cell.length_c   1.000
_cell.angle_alpha   90.00
_cell.angle_beta   90.00
_cell.angle_gamma   90.00
#
_symmetry.space_group_name_H-M   'P 1'
#
loop_
_entity.id
_entity.type
_entity.pdbx_description
1 polymer ?
#
loop_
_entity_poly.entity_id
_entity_poly.type
_entity_poly.pdbx_seq_one_letter_code
_entity_poly.pdbx_strand_id
1 'polypeptide(L)'
;MVPWFKWYSYMNPVLFGFEALITSEFHDLDIPCSDTDLIPNGESYDKYPMDNKVCAFVGNKGAFVNGNDYLKLSFEYTYAHVWRNFGILILFTLSFIIINLILVEIYHPVEASGDVLVFVEGGYIPQLENMDDEDEGNSKGNNGVADIEAVDTSCTVSPTRQTNKVSKEYSQDDDDKKPKIKLGSGDIFTWQNLDYVIQYDGADRKLLDNVQGYVKPGTLTALMGESGAGKTTLLNALSKRTEVGVITGDMLVNGDMIGASFKRQTGYVQQQDVHVTELTVRESLIFAARLRRPITISDEEKISYVDEIIEVLEMYDYRDAIVGTPGYGLNVEQRKKLSIAVELVAKPELLLFLDEPTSGLDSQSSWAIIQVLRQLAKAGQAILCTIHQPSATLFESFDSLLLLKVGGKTVYFGDIGPNSQIVLNYFESQGARKCQSHENPAEYVLEVIGAGATATVDEDWNQIWVNSDQFKNVSLEIQDIINSTNNNNKNEKPGEIIGADRDDGDKSLESSYATPYWYQLKYCILRGALQLNRNVSHQVTRFIYLLTTGLFVGFSYWNVKHTLIVCQRVTFIDI
;
A
#
# COMPACT_ATOMS: atom_id res chain seq x y z
N MET A 1 -35.14 33.54 7.46
CA MET A 1 -34.39 32.93 8.57
C MET A 1 -34.81 33.56 9.88
N VAL A 2 -34.67 32.84 10.99
CA VAL A 2 -34.81 33.43 12.32
C VAL A 2 -33.72 34.51 12.50
N PRO A 3 -33.98 35.66 13.16
CA PRO A 3 -33.06 36.80 13.18
C PRO A 3 -31.63 36.50 13.65
N TRP A 4 -31.44 35.46 14.47
CA TRP A 4 -30.15 35.09 15.03
C TRP A 4 -29.13 34.54 14.00
N PHE A 5 -29.53 34.12 12.79
CA PHE A 5 -28.60 33.67 11.74
C PHE A 5 -28.40 34.69 10.61
N LYS A 6 -28.99 35.90 10.72
CA LYS A 6 -28.83 36.96 9.71
C LYS A 6 -27.36 37.39 9.55
N TRP A 7 -26.51 37.17 10.55
CA TRP A 7 -25.08 37.47 10.44
C TRP A 7 -24.33 36.53 9.50
N TYR A 8 -24.76 35.26 9.36
CA TYR A 8 -24.12 34.28 8.49
C TYR A 8 -24.21 34.69 7.01
N SER A 9 -25.33 35.30 6.61
CA SER A 9 -25.46 35.83 5.25
C SER A 9 -24.45 36.95 4.96
N TYR A 10 -23.98 37.68 5.98
CA TYR A 10 -22.92 38.68 5.82
C TYR A 10 -21.50 38.09 5.72
N MET A 11 -21.32 36.79 5.98
CA MET A 11 -20.05 36.11 5.70
C MET A 11 -19.94 35.67 4.23
N ASN A 12 -21.06 35.59 3.50
CA ASN A 12 -21.05 35.15 2.12
C ASN A 12 -20.81 36.34 1.17
N PRO A 13 -19.66 36.42 0.47
CA PRO A 13 -19.38 37.50 -0.47
C PRO A 13 -20.38 37.52 -1.65
N VAL A 14 -20.97 36.39 -2.00
CA VAL A 14 -21.97 36.30 -3.09
C VAL A 14 -23.18 37.18 -2.81
N LEU A 15 -23.61 37.34 -1.55
CA LEU A 15 -24.73 38.21 -1.19
C LEU A 15 -24.47 39.66 -1.60
N PHE A 16 -23.28 40.19 -1.26
CA PHE A 16 -22.91 41.57 -1.56
C PHE A 16 -22.71 41.79 -3.05
N GLY A 17 -22.16 40.79 -3.76
CA GLY A 17 -22.04 40.79 -5.21
C GLY A 17 -23.39 40.79 -5.90
N PHE A 18 -24.32 39.95 -5.45
CA PHE A 18 -25.67 39.87 -6.00
C PHE A 18 -26.46 41.17 -5.76
N GLU A 19 -26.43 41.72 -4.54
CA GLU A 19 -27.08 43.00 -4.24
C GLU A 19 -26.51 44.12 -5.12
N ALA A 20 -25.18 44.21 -5.27
CA ALA A 20 -24.55 45.24 -6.11
C ALA A 20 -24.93 45.10 -7.59
N LEU A 21 -24.93 43.88 -8.12
CA LEU A 21 -25.26 43.61 -9.53
C LEU A 21 -26.73 43.90 -9.82
N ILE A 22 -27.66 43.34 -9.03
CA ILE A 22 -29.09 43.52 -9.29
C ILE A 22 -29.54 44.97 -9.11
N THR A 23 -28.99 45.68 -8.12
CA THR A 23 -29.29 47.09 -7.92
C THR A 23 -28.67 47.98 -9.00
N SER A 24 -27.54 47.60 -9.61
CA SER A 24 -27.00 48.33 -10.76
C SER A 24 -27.81 48.12 -12.05
N GLU A 25 -28.31 46.90 -12.28
CA GLU A 25 -29.09 46.57 -13.49
C GLU A 25 -30.48 47.23 -13.48
N PHE A 26 -31.14 47.27 -12.32
CA PHE A 26 -32.49 47.84 -12.18
C PHE A 26 -32.47 49.33 -11.81
N HIS A 27 -31.29 49.96 -11.72
CA HIS A 27 -31.20 51.37 -11.38
C HIS A 27 -31.77 52.23 -12.51
N ASP A 28 -32.72 53.11 -12.18
CA ASP A 28 -33.38 54.02 -13.12
C ASP A 28 -34.06 53.32 -14.32
N LEU A 29 -34.42 52.03 -14.13
CA LEU A 29 -35.20 51.26 -15.09
C LEU A 29 -36.68 51.28 -14.71
N ASP A 30 -37.52 51.82 -15.60
CA ASP A 30 -38.97 51.73 -15.49
C ASP A 30 -39.46 50.60 -16.40
N ILE A 31 -39.98 49.53 -15.77
CA ILE A 31 -40.43 48.34 -16.49
C ILE A 31 -41.94 48.50 -16.79
N PRO A 32 -42.36 48.52 -18.07
CA PRO A 32 -43.77 48.53 -18.43
C PRO A 32 -44.41 47.18 -18.10
N CYS A 33 -45.58 47.19 -17.48
CA CYS A 33 -46.30 45.96 -17.20
C CYS A 33 -47.04 45.44 -18.43
N SER A 34 -47.05 44.12 -18.59
CA SER A 34 -47.76 43.45 -19.66
C SER A 34 -49.28 43.59 -19.47
N ASP A 35 -50.06 43.50 -20.55
CA ASP A 35 -51.53 43.62 -20.48
C ASP A 35 -52.17 42.55 -19.57
N THR A 36 -51.49 41.43 -19.34
CA THR A 36 -51.95 40.37 -18.42
C THR A 36 -51.73 40.70 -16.94
N ASP A 37 -50.74 41.55 -16.63
CA ASP A 37 -50.34 41.90 -15.26
C ASP A 37 -50.95 43.23 -14.76
N LEU A 38 -51.71 43.93 -15.62
CA LEU A 38 -52.46 45.13 -15.27
C LEU A 38 -53.79 44.76 -14.61
N ILE A 39 -54.02 45.24 -13.40
CA ILE A 39 -55.26 45.03 -12.65
C ILE A 39 -56.12 46.31 -12.74
N PRO A 40 -57.43 46.20 -13.07
CA PRO A 40 -58.15 44.98 -13.45
C PRO A 40 -57.87 44.54 -14.91
N ASN A 41 -57.73 43.22 -15.13
CA ASN A 41 -57.54 42.59 -16.44
C ASN A 41 -58.82 41.90 -16.95
N GLY A 42 -58.98 41.82 -18.27
CA GLY A 42 -60.06 41.10 -18.96
C GLY A 42 -60.80 41.94 -20.01
N GLU A 43 -61.46 41.28 -20.98
CA GLU A 43 -62.07 41.91 -22.18
C GLU A 43 -63.07 43.04 -21.88
N SER A 44 -63.67 43.06 -20.68
CA SER A 44 -64.59 44.12 -20.23
C SER A 44 -63.89 45.38 -19.72
N TYR A 45 -62.61 45.29 -19.37
CA TYR A 45 -61.81 46.35 -18.75
C TYR A 45 -60.81 47.03 -19.70
N ASP A 46 -60.71 46.60 -20.96
CA ASP A 46 -59.85 47.20 -21.99
C ASP A 46 -60.28 48.61 -22.43
N LYS A 47 -61.51 49.02 -22.08
CA LYS A 47 -62.07 50.33 -22.41
C LYS A 47 -61.68 51.44 -21.44
N TYR A 48 -61.06 51.11 -20.30
CA TYR A 48 -60.62 52.10 -19.32
C TYR A 48 -59.24 52.66 -19.67
N PRO A 49 -59.02 53.98 -19.55
CA PRO A 49 -57.72 54.58 -19.79
C PRO A 49 -56.66 54.03 -18.81
N MET A 50 -55.40 54.01 -19.26
CA MET A 50 -54.27 53.46 -18.49
C MET A 50 -54.09 54.09 -17.11
N ASP A 51 -54.60 55.31 -16.90
CA ASP A 51 -54.60 56.01 -15.61
C ASP A 51 -55.41 55.29 -14.51
N ASN A 52 -56.32 54.39 -14.90
CA ASN A 52 -57.16 53.61 -13.98
C ASN A 52 -56.71 52.13 -13.84
N LYS A 53 -55.57 51.75 -14.44
CA LYS A 53 -55.00 50.41 -14.34
C LYS A 53 -53.71 50.47 -13.52
N VAL A 54 -53.49 49.47 -12.67
CA VAL A 54 -52.31 49.38 -11.80
C VAL A 54 -51.65 48.01 -11.97
N CYS A 55 -50.32 47.98 -12.01
CA CYS A 55 -49.58 46.74 -12.15
C CYS A 55 -49.63 45.87 -10.89
N ALA A 56 -49.78 44.55 -11.06
CA ALA A 56 -49.86 43.56 -9.98
C ALA A 56 -48.55 43.33 -9.20
N PHE A 57 -47.43 43.87 -9.71
CA PHE A 57 -46.11 43.71 -9.09
C PHE A 57 -45.88 44.70 -7.93
N VAL A 58 -45.01 44.29 -7.01
CA VAL A 58 -44.62 45.08 -5.82
C VAL A 58 -43.84 46.32 -6.25
N GLY A 59 -44.18 47.51 -5.72
CA GLY A 59 -43.49 48.76 -6.08
C GLY A 59 -44.05 49.45 -7.33
N ASN A 60 -45.29 49.15 -7.73
CA ASN A 60 -45.97 49.80 -8.85
C ASN A 60 -46.20 51.31 -8.63
N LYS A 61 -46.13 52.07 -9.73
CA LYS A 61 -46.59 53.46 -9.84
C LYS A 61 -47.46 53.58 -11.09
N GLY A 62 -48.67 53.01 -11.00
CA GLY A 62 -49.60 52.92 -12.14
C GLY A 62 -49.25 51.76 -13.08
N ALA A 63 -49.07 52.04 -14.37
CA ALA A 63 -48.79 51.03 -15.41
C ALA A 63 -47.31 50.61 -15.49
N PHE A 64 -46.43 51.27 -14.75
CA PHE A 64 -44.98 50.98 -14.71
C PHE A 64 -44.54 50.60 -13.30
N VAL A 65 -43.49 49.80 -13.22
CA VAL A 65 -42.81 49.45 -11.97
C VAL A 65 -41.40 50.01 -12.04
N ASN A 66 -41.07 50.89 -11.09
CA ASN A 66 -39.72 51.41 -10.98
C ASN A 66 -38.83 50.35 -10.32
N GLY A 67 -37.70 50.05 -10.95
CA GLY A 67 -36.76 49.02 -10.49
C GLY A 67 -36.23 49.27 -9.07
N ASN A 68 -35.98 50.53 -8.70
CA ASN A 68 -35.51 50.88 -7.35
C ASN A 68 -36.58 50.59 -6.28
N ASP A 69 -37.86 50.90 -6.57
CA ASP A 69 -38.97 50.67 -5.65
C ASP A 69 -39.28 49.17 -5.52
N TYR A 70 -39.19 48.42 -6.63
CA TYR A 70 -39.33 46.96 -6.63
C TYR A 70 -38.27 46.28 -5.75
N LEU A 71 -36.99 46.61 -5.94
CA LEU A 71 -35.89 46.01 -5.18
C LEU A 71 -35.93 46.37 -3.69
N LYS A 72 -36.30 47.60 -3.35
CA LYS A 72 -36.41 48.06 -1.97
C LYS A 72 -37.55 47.37 -1.21
N LEU A 73 -38.71 47.19 -1.86
CA LEU A 73 -39.87 46.57 -1.22
C LEU A 73 -39.83 45.04 -1.22
N SER A 74 -39.19 44.42 -2.23
CA SER A 74 -39.12 42.96 -2.35
C SER A 74 -37.93 42.35 -1.61
N PHE A 75 -36.77 43.02 -1.63
CA PHE A 75 -35.50 42.47 -1.12
C PHE A 75 -34.80 43.36 -0.07
N GLU A 76 -35.36 44.53 0.29
CA GLU A 76 -34.72 45.54 1.15
C GLU A 76 -33.39 46.12 0.60
N TYR A 77 -33.12 45.96 -0.70
CA TYR A 77 -31.89 46.41 -1.35
C TYR A 77 -31.99 47.87 -1.81
N THR A 78 -30.87 48.60 -1.74
CA THR A 78 -30.81 50.01 -2.16
C THR A 78 -29.55 50.30 -2.98
N TYR A 79 -29.69 51.12 -4.02
CA TYR A 79 -28.56 51.50 -4.89
C TYR A 79 -27.42 52.21 -4.14
N ALA A 80 -27.72 52.90 -3.04
CA ALA A 80 -26.72 53.51 -2.17
C ALA A 80 -25.70 52.49 -1.59
N HIS A 81 -26.03 51.20 -1.62
CA HIS A 81 -25.18 50.12 -1.11
C HIS A 81 -24.17 49.59 -2.12
N VAL A 82 -24.28 49.93 -3.42
CA VAL A 82 -23.40 49.39 -4.49
C VAL A 82 -21.92 49.63 -4.17
N TRP A 83 -21.51 50.89 -3.93
CA TRP A 83 -20.12 51.23 -3.67
C TRP A 83 -19.60 50.69 -2.32
N ARG A 84 -20.48 50.63 -1.32
CA ARG A 84 -20.17 49.99 -0.03
C ARG A 84 -19.89 48.49 -0.22
N ASN A 85 -20.77 47.80 -0.93
CA ASN A 85 -20.69 46.36 -1.19
C ASN A 85 -19.47 46.02 -2.05
N PHE A 86 -19.16 46.84 -3.06
CA PHE A 86 -17.93 46.70 -3.85
C PHE A 86 -16.66 46.82 -2.99
N GLY A 87 -16.61 47.82 -2.09
CA GLY A 87 -15.50 47.95 -1.14
C GLY A 87 -15.39 46.74 -0.19
N ILE A 88 -16.51 46.21 0.27
CA ILE A 88 -16.56 44.99 1.11
C ILE A 88 -16.00 43.78 0.34
N LEU A 89 -16.34 43.61 -0.94
CA LEU A 89 -15.82 42.51 -1.77
C LEU A 89 -14.29 42.58 -1.94
N ILE A 90 -13.75 43.77 -2.20
CA ILE A 90 -12.29 43.97 -2.27
C ILE A 90 -11.62 43.59 -0.95
N LEU A 91 -12.23 43.99 0.18
CA LEU A 91 -11.71 43.66 1.51
C LEU A 91 -11.73 42.15 1.76
N PHE A 92 -12.79 41.44 1.35
CA PHE A 92 -12.83 39.97 1.40
C PHE A 92 -11.71 39.34 0.56
N THR A 93 -11.47 39.82 -0.65
CA THR A 93 -10.39 39.30 -1.52
C THR A 93 -9.02 39.52 -0.92
N LEU A 94 -8.72 40.73 -0.44
CA LEU A 94 -7.43 41.04 0.20
C LEU A 94 -7.23 40.24 1.49
N SER A 95 -8.27 40.16 2.33
CA SER A 95 -8.23 39.36 3.56
C SER A 95 -7.99 37.89 3.25
N PHE A 96 -8.65 37.32 2.24
CA PHE A 96 -8.45 35.94 1.83
C PHE A 96 -7.00 35.68 1.37
N ILE A 97 -6.42 36.57 0.57
CA ILE A 97 -5.03 36.44 0.11
C ILE A 97 -4.06 36.51 1.30
N ILE A 98 -4.25 37.47 2.21
CA ILE A 98 -3.39 37.64 3.39
C ILE A 98 -3.49 36.42 4.31
N ILE A 99 -4.69 35.93 4.58
CA ILE A 99 -4.88 34.73 5.43
C ILE A 99 -4.23 33.51 4.79
N ASN A 100 -4.35 33.32 3.47
CA ASN A 100 -3.67 32.22 2.79
C ASN A 100 -2.15 32.34 2.89
N LEU A 101 -1.60 33.55 2.73
CA LEU A 101 -0.16 33.77 2.85
C LEU A 101 0.32 33.45 4.28
N ILE A 102 -0.41 33.91 5.29
CA ILE A 102 -0.12 33.59 6.70
C ILE A 102 -0.25 32.08 6.97
N LEU A 103 -1.29 31.43 6.46
CA LEU A 103 -1.49 29.99 6.65
C LEU A 103 -0.38 29.17 6.00
N VAL A 104 0.06 29.53 4.81
CA VAL A 104 1.18 28.85 4.13
C VAL A 104 2.49 29.07 4.89
N GLU A 105 2.71 30.25 5.45
CA GLU A 105 3.90 30.55 6.24
C GLU A 105 3.92 29.80 7.58
N ILE A 106 2.76 29.69 8.26
CA ILE A 106 2.66 29.01 9.56
C ILE A 106 2.59 27.50 9.40
N TYR A 107 1.92 27.02 8.36
CA TYR A 107 1.74 25.60 8.11
C TYR A 107 2.95 25.04 7.37
N HIS A 108 4.03 24.79 8.11
CA HIS A 108 5.05 23.87 7.66
C HIS A 108 4.51 22.45 7.85
N PRO A 109 4.16 21.69 6.79
CA PRO A 109 3.91 20.28 6.97
C PRO A 109 5.17 19.68 7.58
N VAL A 110 5.02 19.02 8.73
CA VAL A 110 6.11 18.27 9.36
C VAL A 110 6.58 17.24 8.33
N GLU A 111 7.70 17.51 7.67
CA GLU A 111 8.45 16.45 7.01
C GLU A 111 8.88 15.53 8.14
N ALA A 112 8.40 14.29 8.11
CA ALA A 112 8.65 13.31 9.16
C ALA A 112 10.16 13.04 9.26
N SER A 113 10.81 13.80 10.15
CA SER A 113 12.21 13.65 10.48
C SER A 113 12.32 12.53 11.50
N GLY A 114 12.43 11.30 11.00
CA GLY A 114 12.65 10.08 11.78
C GLY A 114 11.38 9.27 12.03
N ASP A 115 11.44 7.98 11.73
CA ASP A 115 10.36 7.03 12.02
C ASP A 115 10.23 6.85 13.55
N VAL A 116 9.19 7.44 14.15
CA VAL A 116 8.87 7.23 15.56
C VAL A 116 8.01 5.98 15.70
N LEU A 117 8.52 4.99 16.44
CA LEU A 117 7.73 3.81 16.81
C LEU A 117 6.63 4.21 17.79
N VAL A 118 5.40 3.82 17.47
CA VAL A 118 4.21 4.10 18.28
C VAL A 118 3.69 2.79 18.83
N PHE A 119 3.53 2.69 20.14
CA PHE A 119 3.05 1.47 20.80
C PHE A 119 1.61 1.62 21.27
N VAL A 120 0.88 0.51 21.31
CA VAL A 120 -0.44 0.48 21.95
C VAL A 120 -0.30 0.58 23.47
N GLU A 121 -1.29 1.19 24.12
CA GLU A 121 -1.33 1.32 25.58
C GLU A 121 -1.32 -0.06 26.25
N GLY A 122 -0.34 -0.29 27.14
CA GLY A 122 -0.11 -1.59 27.79
C GLY A 122 0.61 -2.65 26.95
N GLY A 123 1.09 -2.29 25.74
CA GLY A 123 1.95 -3.13 24.92
C GLY A 123 3.37 -3.25 25.49
N TYR A 124 4.13 -4.24 25.04
CA TYR A 124 5.54 -4.34 25.41
C TYR A 124 6.33 -3.19 24.78
N ILE A 125 6.90 -2.36 25.65
CA ILE A 125 7.88 -1.35 25.26
C ILE A 125 9.23 -1.91 25.71
N PRO A 126 10.23 -2.03 24.82
CA PRO A 126 11.55 -2.47 25.24
C PRO A 126 12.05 -1.51 26.32
N GLN A 127 12.32 -2.03 27.52
CA GLN A 127 12.87 -1.24 28.61
C GLN A 127 14.25 -0.74 28.16
N LEU A 128 14.47 0.57 28.23
CA LEU A 128 15.81 1.14 28.41
C LEU A 128 16.32 0.73 29.80
N GLU A 129 16.46 -0.57 30.06
CA GLU A 129 17.07 -1.07 31.28
C GLU A 129 18.57 -0.75 31.21
N ASN A 130 18.98 0.18 32.09
CA ASN A 130 20.34 0.59 32.50
C ASN A 130 20.67 2.08 32.30
N MET A 131 19.83 3.00 32.77
CA MET A 131 20.23 4.40 33.04
C MET A 131 19.80 4.93 34.42
N ASP A 132 19.30 4.10 35.34
CA ASP A 132 18.80 4.55 36.64
C ASP A 132 19.57 3.96 37.85
N ASP A 133 20.90 3.94 37.82
CA ASP A 133 21.71 3.47 38.98
C ASP A 133 22.96 4.30 39.32
N GLU A 134 23.09 5.55 38.82
CA GLU A 134 24.10 6.49 39.32
C GLU A 134 23.54 7.92 39.37
N ASP A 135 22.78 8.26 40.41
CA ASP A 135 22.82 9.57 41.08
C ASP A 135 21.84 9.64 42.27
N GLU A 136 22.16 8.91 43.36
CA GLU A 136 21.66 9.28 44.68
C GLU A 136 22.38 10.56 45.16
N GLY A 137 21.76 11.72 44.92
CA GLY A 137 22.39 13.00 45.25
C GLY A 137 21.45 14.21 45.30
N ASN A 138 20.59 14.26 46.33
CA ASN A 138 20.23 15.50 47.04
C ASN A 138 19.33 16.56 46.33
N SER A 139 18.02 16.57 46.61
CA SER A 139 17.31 17.72 47.23
C SER A 139 15.80 17.57 47.29
N LYS A 140 15.23 18.10 48.38
CA LYS A 140 13.81 18.13 48.73
C LYS A 140 13.02 19.17 47.93
N GLY A 141 11.81 18.77 47.48
CA GLY A 141 10.54 19.50 47.59
C GLY A 141 10.26 20.65 46.61
N ASN A 142 9.25 20.48 45.74
CA ASN A 142 8.00 21.26 45.79
C ASN A 142 6.99 20.78 44.74
N ASN A 143 5.70 20.88 45.09
CA ASN A 143 4.56 20.73 44.19
C ASN A 143 4.53 21.85 43.15
N GLY A 144 4.21 21.52 41.90
CA GLY A 144 3.87 22.49 40.86
C GLY A 144 3.71 21.86 39.49
N VAL A 145 2.48 21.80 39.01
CA VAL A 145 2.12 21.55 37.61
C VAL A 145 2.79 22.62 36.74
N ALA A 146 3.58 22.22 35.74
CA ALA A 146 3.97 23.07 34.62
C ALA A 146 4.47 22.23 33.43
N ASP A 147 3.80 22.46 32.30
CA ASP A 147 4.35 22.66 30.95
C ASP A 147 5.25 21.58 30.33
N ILE A 148 4.63 20.84 29.39
CA ILE A 148 5.28 20.04 28.37
C ILE A 148 5.61 20.97 27.21
N GLU A 149 6.78 21.59 27.22
CA GLU A 149 7.48 22.11 26.05
C GLU A 149 8.97 22.21 26.39
N ALA A 150 9.82 21.83 25.44
CA ALA A 150 11.28 21.67 25.52
C ALA A 150 11.78 20.33 26.10
N VAL A 151 11.67 19.27 25.28
CA VAL A 151 12.73 18.26 25.22
C VAL A 151 13.49 18.48 23.91
N ASP A 152 14.61 19.17 24.03
CA ASP A 152 15.61 19.32 22.99
C ASP A 152 16.18 17.94 22.61
N THR A 153 15.98 17.57 21.36
CA THR A 153 17.00 17.09 20.41
C THR A 153 18.25 16.45 21.03
N SER A 154 18.22 15.14 21.30
CA SER A 154 19.34 14.21 21.04
C SER A 154 18.98 12.75 21.35
N CYS A 155 18.12 12.15 20.54
CA CYS A 155 18.06 10.68 20.42
C CYS A 155 18.34 10.25 18.98
N THR A 156 19.50 10.66 18.46
CA THR A 156 20.18 9.90 17.40
C THR A 156 20.72 8.62 18.01
N VAL A 157 20.01 7.51 17.80
CA VAL A 157 20.61 6.17 17.93
C VAL A 157 21.55 6.00 16.73
N SER A 158 22.78 6.48 16.88
CA SER A 158 23.89 6.11 16.01
C SER A 158 24.29 4.66 16.33
N PRO A 159 24.34 3.72 15.38
CA PRO A 159 24.81 2.38 15.65
C PRO A 159 26.35 2.38 15.55
N THR A 160 27.04 2.84 16.59
CA THR A 160 28.50 2.64 16.68
C THR A 160 28.96 2.32 18.09
N ARG A 161 29.18 1.01 18.33
CA ARG A 161 30.14 0.38 19.26
C ARG A 161 30.08 0.75 20.76
N GLN A 162 29.64 -0.21 21.58
CA GLN A 162 30.53 -1.18 22.25
C GLN A 162 29.68 -2.23 22.99
N THR A 163 29.46 -3.36 22.34
CA THR A 163 29.05 -4.60 22.98
C THR A 163 30.19 -5.11 23.86
N ASN A 164 30.02 -5.09 25.18
CA ASN A 164 30.82 -5.91 26.09
C ASN A 164 29.95 -6.38 27.26
N LYS A 165 29.92 -7.71 27.46
CA LYS A 165 29.05 -8.54 28.33
C LYS A 165 27.68 -8.80 27.69
N VAL A 166 27.46 -9.86 26.93
CA VAL A 166 27.72 -11.27 27.24
C VAL A 166 28.40 -11.95 26.06
N SER A 167 29.72 -12.11 26.15
CA SER A 167 30.49 -13.04 25.32
C SER A 167 30.18 -14.46 25.79
N LYS A 168 29.18 -15.10 25.18
CA LYS A 168 29.30 -16.54 24.90
C LYS A 168 30.30 -16.66 23.76
N GLU A 169 31.41 -17.33 24.04
CA GLU A 169 32.42 -17.70 23.06
C GLU A 169 31.74 -18.33 21.83
N TYR A 170 31.73 -17.61 20.72
CA TYR A 170 31.63 -18.21 19.40
C TYR A 170 33.01 -18.74 19.06
N SER A 171 33.27 -19.95 19.53
CA SER A 171 34.26 -20.81 18.89
C SER A 171 33.78 -21.06 17.45
N GLN A 172 34.69 -20.92 16.49
CA GLN A 172 34.55 -21.50 15.15
C GLN A 172 34.39 -23.01 15.32
N ASP A 173 33.17 -23.51 15.50
CA ASP A 173 32.76 -24.93 15.42
C ASP A 173 31.26 -25.06 15.80
N ASP A 174 30.36 -24.39 15.07
CA ASP A 174 28.91 -24.52 15.33
C ASP A 174 28.10 -24.43 14.02
N ASP A 175 28.46 -25.26 13.04
CA ASP A 175 27.72 -25.48 11.78
C ASP A 175 26.50 -26.42 11.96
N ASP A 176 26.15 -26.82 13.19
CA ASP A 176 25.24 -27.95 13.45
C ASP A 176 23.99 -27.64 14.31
N LYS A 177 23.70 -26.38 14.65
CA LYS A 177 22.39 -26.05 15.24
C LYS A 177 21.34 -25.92 14.15
N LYS A 178 20.70 -27.05 13.82
CA LYS A 178 19.49 -27.08 12.97
C LYS A 178 18.49 -26.03 13.47
N PRO A 179 17.90 -25.21 12.59
CA PRO A 179 16.86 -24.27 12.99
C PRO A 179 15.73 -25.03 13.67
N LYS A 180 15.20 -24.48 14.78
CA LYS A 180 14.10 -25.10 15.55
C LYS A 180 12.83 -25.29 14.70
N ILE A 181 12.72 -24.57 13.60
CA ILE A 181 11.59 -24.61 12.68
C ILE A 181 12.05 -25.22 11.35
N LYS A 182 11.40 -26.31 10.92
CA LYS A 182 11.51 -26.79 9.54
C LYS A 182 10.52 -25.98 8.71
N LEU A 183 11.03 -25.05 7.89
CA LEU A 183 10.23 -24.32 6.92
C LEU A 183 10.29 -25.03 5.56
N GLY A 184 9.18 -24.98 4.82
CA GLY A 184 9.09 -25.61 3.52
C GLY A 184 8.97 -27.15 3.54
N SER A 185 8.51 -27.66 2.41
CA SER A 185 8.45 -29.07 2.03
C SER A 185 9.73 -29.45 1.28
N GLY A 186 9.94 -30.75 1.07
CA GLY A 186 11.01 -31.24 0.20
C GLY A 186 10.70 -31.09 -1.29
N ASP A 187 9.67 -30.31 -1.65
CA ASP A 187 9.12 -30.29 -2.99
C ASP A 187 9.86 -29.30 -3.89
N ILE A 188 10.22 -29.74 -5.11
CA ILE A 188 10.93 -28.95 -6.10
C ILE A 188 9.92 -28.36 -7.08
N PHE A 189 9.93 -27.04 -7.23
CA PHE A 189 9.11 -26.35 -8.24
C PHE A 189 9.90 -26.21 -9.54
N THR A 190 9.33 -26.65 -10.65
CA THR A 190 9.97 -26.59 -11.97
C THR A 190 9.05 -25.97 -13.01
N TRP A 191 9.64 -25.30 -14.00
CA TRP A 191 8.90 -24.81 -15.17
C TRP A 191 9.71 -25.03 -16.45
N GLN A 192 9.01 -25.36 -17.53
CA GLN A 192 9.59 -25.61 -18.84
C GLN A 192 8.78 -24.96 -19.95
N ASN A 193 9.50 -24.45 -20.95
CA ASN A 193 8.92 -23.83 -22.15
C ASN A 193 7.85 -22.78 -21.83
N LEU A 194 8.08 -21.98 -20.78
CA LEU A 194 7.11 -21.02 -20.31
C LEU A 194 7.07 -19.81 -21.23
N ASP A 195 5.92 -19.61 -21.85
CA ASP A 195 5.60 -18.54 -22.77
C ASP A 195 4.43 -17.73 -22.22
N TYR A 196 4.50 -16.41 -22.35
CA TYR A 196 3.40 -15.53 -21.94
C TYR A 196 3.13 -14.47 -23.00
N VAL A 197 1.91 -14.48 -23.54
CA VAL A 197 1.47 -13.59 -24.61
C VAL A 197 0.27 -12.79 -24.15
N ILE A 198 0.34 -11.46 -24.30
CA ILE A 198 -0.78 -10.55 -24.04
C ILE A 198 -1.23 -9.90 -25.34
N GLN A 199 -2.52 -9.58 -25.43
CA GLN A 199 -3.03 -8.72 -26.49
C GLN A 199 -2.88 -7.27 -26.08
N TYR A 200 -2.13 -6.50 -26.86
CA TYR A 200 -1.96 -5.07 -26.67
C TYR A 200 -2.12 -4.36 -28.01
N ASP A 201 -3.04 -3.40 -28.08
CA ASP A 201 -3.30 -2.60 -29.28
C ASP A 201 -3.61 -3.44 -30.54
N GLY A 202 -4.39 -4.51 -30.37
CA GLY A 202 -4.78 -5.43 -31.46
C GLY A 202 -3.67 -6.36 -31.96
N ALA A 203 -2.46 -6.31 -31.38
CA ALA A 203 -1.36 -7.21 -31.68
C ALA A 203 -1.01 -8.11 -30.48
N ASP A 204 -0.59 -9.34 -30.78
CA ASP A 204 -0.06 -10.25 -29.78
C ASP A 204 1.37 -9.86 -29.42
N ARG A 205 1.59 -9.47 -28.15
CA ARG A 205 2.90 -9.15 -27.61
C ARG A 205 3.37 -10.28 -26.70
N LYS A 206 4.45 -10.95 -27.10
CA LYS A 206 5.13 -11.96 -26.29
C LYS A 206 5.98 -11.26 -25.22
N LEU A 207 5.70 -11.54 -23.95
CA LEU A 207 6.37 -10.97 -22.80
C LEU A 207 7.36 -11.93 -22.14
N LEU A 208 7.13 -13.24 -22.27
CA LEU A 208 8.06 -14.31 -21.87
C LEU A 208 8.20 -15.28 -23.05
N ASP A 209 9.43 -15.69 -23.33
CA ASP A 209 9.78 -16.52 -24.48
C ASP A 209 10.69 -17.68 -24.05
N ASN A 210 10.09 -18.88 -24.00
CA ASN A 210 10.72 -20.16 -23.74
C ASN A 210 11.58 -20.18 -22.46
N VAL A 211 11.01 -19.68 -21.36
CA VAL A 211 11.70 -19.62 -20.08
C VAL A 211 11.61 -20.97 -19.36
N GLN A 212 12.74 -21.44 -18.82
CA GLN A 212 12.82 -22.69 -18.05
C GLN A 212 13.71 -22.54 -16.83
N GLY A 213 13.45 -23.36 -15.82
CA GLY A 213 14.23 -23.37 -14.58
C GLY A 213 13.55 -24.17 -13.47
N TYR A 214 14.16 -24.15 -12.31
CA TYR A 214 13.65 -24.81 -11.11
C TYR A 214 14.04 -24.05 -9.85
N VAL A 215 13.36 -24.30 -8.74
CA VAL A 215 13.77 -23.85 -7.42
C VAL A 215 13.74 -25.04 -6.47
N LYS A 216 14.86 -25.29 -5.80
CA LYS A 216 15.00 -26.40 -4.86
C LYS A 216 14.68 -25.93 -3.44
N PRO A 217 14.16 -26.82 -2.57
CA PRO A 217 14.05 -26.55 -1.15
C PRO A 217 15.38 -26.11 -0.56
N GLY A 218 15.29 -25.06 0.24
CA GLY A 218 16.41 -24.46 0.94
C GLY A 218 17.46 -23.75 0.09
N THR A 219 17.15 -23.44 -1.17
CA THR A 219 17.98 -22.55 -1.98
C THR A 219 17.37 -21.16 -2.10
N LEU A 220 18.23 -20.15 -2.16
CA LEU A 220 17.88 -18.76 -2.41
C LEU A 220 18.23 -18.41 -3.87
N THR A 221 17.20 -18.31 -4.71
CA THR A 221 17.36 -18.06 -6.15
C THR A 221 17.10 -16.60 -6.48
N ALA A 222 18.08 -15.92 -7.09
CA ALA A 222 17.95 -14.55 -7.58
C ALA A 222 17.42 -14.52 -9.02
N LEU A 223 16.39 -13.71 -9.27
CA LEU A 223 15.90 -13.36 -10.59
C LEU A 223 16.39 -11.94 -10.95
N MET A 224 17.30 -11.86 -11.91
CA MET A 224 17.93 -10.61 -12.36
C MET A 224 17.71 -10.36 -13.84
N GLY A 225 17.98 -9.12 -14.27
CA GLY A 225 17.84 -8.68 -15.64
C GLY A 225 17.62 -7.17 -15.71
N GLU A 226 17.73 -6.60 -16.92
CA GLU A 226 17.41 -5.19 -17.18
C GLU A 226 15.99 -4.80 -16.79
N SER A 227 15.77 -3.49 -16.66
CA SER A 227 14.42 -2.94 -16.55
C SER A 227 13.62 -3.30 -17.81
N GLY A 228 12.42 -3.84 -17.64
CA GLY A 228 11.61 -4.33 -18.76
C GLY A 228 11.98 -5.73 -19.29
N ALA A 229 12.95 -6.43 -18.69
CA ALA A 229 13.28 -7.82 -19.05
C ALA A 229 12.15 -8.84 -18.81
N GLY A 230 11.09 -8.47 -18.08
CA GLY A 230 10.01 -9.38 -17.71
C GLY A 230 10.19 -10.10 -16.37
N LYS A 231 11.03 -9.58 -15.45
CA LYS A 231 11.25 -10.15 -14.11
C LYS A 231 9.94 -10.29 -13.30
N THR A 232 9.26 -9.19 -13.04
CA THR A 232 7.96 -9.16 -12.35
C THR A 232 6.89 -9.91 -13.15
N THR A 233 6.99 -9.90 -14.49
CA THR A 233 6.09 -10.67 -15.36
C THR A 233 6.26 -12.17 -15.15
N LEU A 234 7.49 -12.67 -15.10
CA LEU A 234 7.82 -14.07 -14.82
C LEU A 234 7.38 -14.45 -13.41
N LEU A 235 7.68 -13.61 -12.41
CA LEU A 235 7.29 -13.85 -11.02
C LEU A 235 5.75 -13.96 -10.87
N ASN A 236 5.00 -13.09 -11.56
CA ASN A 236 3.54 -13.13 -11.57
C ASN A 236 2.97 -14.33 -12.36
N ALA A 237 3.63 -14.73 -13.45
CA ALA A 237 3.24 -15.91 -14.23
C ALA A 237 3.43 -17.20 -13.41
N LEU A 238 4.60 -17.37 -12.78
CA LEU A 238 4.93 -18.52 -11.94
C LEU A 238 4.02 -18.63 -10.70
N SER A 239 3.62 -17.50 -10.13
CA SER A 239 2.69 -17.46 -8.99
C SER A 239 1.19 -17.55 -9.37
N LYS A 240 0.87 -17.75 -10.67
CA LYS A 240 -0.52 -17.78 -11.21
C LYS A 240 -1.34 -16.52 -10.84
N ARG A 241 -0.70 -15.35 -10.84
CA ARG A 241 -1.34 -14.06 -10.52
C ARG A 241 -1.69 -13.22 -11.75
N THR A 242 -1.44 -13.71 -12.95
CA THR A 242 -1.83 -13.05 -14.20
C THR A 242 -3.33 -13.21 -14.45
N GLU A 243 -4.02 -12.10 -14.70
CA GLU A 243 -5.46 -12.06 -14.99
C GLU A 243 -5.74 -11.98 -16.51
N VAL A 244 -4.75 -11.56 -17.29
CA VAL A 244 -4.88 -11.26 -18.73
C VAL A 244 -3.82 -12.05 -19.50
N GLY A 245 -4.11 -12.39 -20.75
CA GLY A 245 -3.18 -13.10 -21.64
C GLY A 245 -3.22 -14.61 -21.50
N VAL A 246 -2.38 -15.28 -22.29
CA VAL A 246 -2.28 -16.74 -22.34
C VAL A 246 -0.89 -17.14 -21.90
N ILE A 247 -0.82 -17.97 -20.85
CA ILE A 247 0.41 -18.64 -20.43
C ILE A 247 0.40 -20.04 -21.04
N THR A 248 1.46 -20.39 -21.76
CA THR A 248 1.71 -21.75 -22.26
C THR A 248 3.02 -22.29 -21.68
N GLY A 249 3.18 -23.62 -21.67
CA GLY A 249 4.30 -24.30 -21.02
C GLY A 249 3.87 -25.08 -19.79
N ASP A 250 4.82 -25.82 -19.22
CA ASP A 250 4.58 -26.72 -18.11
C ASP A 250 5.13 -26.11 -16.82
N MET A 251 4.29 -26.06 -15.78
CA MET A 251 4.69 -25.71 -14.42
C MET A 251 4.33 -26.87 -13.52
N LEU A 252 5.33 -27.45 -12.85
CA LEU A 252 5.21 -28.70 -12.14
C LEU A 252 5.76 -28.56 -10.71
N VAL A 253 5.15 -29.30 -9.78
CA VAL A 253 5.63 -29.46 -8.41
C VAL A 253 5.99 -30.92 -8.24
N ASN A 254 7.27 -31.22 -8.02
CA ASN A 254 7.81 -32.57 -8.10
C ASN A 254 7.40 -33.30 -9.39
N GLY A 255 7.27 -32.61 -10.53
CA GLY A 255 6.84 -33.26 -11.78
C GLY A 255 5.33 -33.51 -11.93
N ASP A 256 4.51 -33.23 -10.92
CA ASP A 256 3.05 -33.23 -11.01
C ASP A 256 2.51 -31.85 -11.40
N MET A 257 1.38 -31.79 -12.12
CA MET A 257 0.76 -30.53 -12.51
C MET A 257 0.27 -29.72 -11.31
N ILE A 258 0.47 -28.40 -11.36
CA ILE A 258 0.01 -27.49 -10.30
C ILE A 258 -1.53 -27.47 -10.14
N GLY A 259 -1.99 -27.93 -8.97
CA GLY A 259 -3.40 -27.95 -8.60
C GLY A 259 -4.00 -26.57 -8.27
N ALA A 260 -5.30 -26.55 -7.96
CA ALA A 260 -6.02 -25.34 -7.54
C ALA A 260 -5.52 -24.78 -6.19
N SER A 261 -4.96 -25.63 -5.34
CA SER A 261 -4.35 -25.29 -4.05
C SER A 261 -3.02 -24.58 -4.13
N PHE A 262 -2.39 -24.49 -5.31
CA PHE A 262 -1.03 -23.94 -5.47
C PHE A 262 -0.88 -22.57 -4.81
N LYS A 263 -1.84 -21.66 -4.99
CA LYS A 263 -1.83 -20.32 -4.38
C LYS A 263 -1.83 -20.33 -2.86
N ARG A 264 -2.33 -21.40 -2.22
CA ARG A 264 -2.31 -21.57 -0.74
C ARG A 264 -0.97 -22.11 -0.25
N GLN A 265 -0.27 -22.88 -1.09
CA GLN A 265 1.02 -23.49 -0.76
C GLN A 265 2.21 -22.56 -1.04
N THR A 266 1.99 -21.48 -1.79
CA THR A 266 3.00 -20.47 -2.09
C THR A 266 2.75 -19.15 -1.36
N GLY A 267 3.79 -18.48 -0.89
CA GLY A 267 3.74 -17.10 -0.41
C GLY A 267 4.18 -16.11 -1.49
N TYR A 268 3.59 -14.92 -1.54
CA TYR A 268 4.02 -13.86 -2.48
C TYR A 268 4.12 -12.53 -1.76
N VAL A 269 5.36 -12.05 -1.59
CA VAL A 269 5.65 -10.72 -1.05
C VAL A 269 5.71 -9.73 -2.20
N GLN A 270 4.80 -8.75 -2.20
CA GLN A 270 4.75 -7.71 -3.22
C GLN A 270 5.84 -6.66 -3.00
N GLN A 271 6.16 -5.90 -4.06
CA GLN A 271 7.10 -4.79 -4.00
C GLN A 271 6.64 -3.70 -3.01
N GLN A 272 5.34 -3.37 -3.04
CA GLN A 272 4.73 -2.42 -2.11
C GLN A 272 4.28 -3.10 -0.82
N ASP A 273 4.70 -2.55 0.31
CA ASP A 273 4.35 -3.06 1.65
C ASP A 273 2.99 -2.53 2.10
N VAL A 274 1.92 -3.23 1.71
CA VAL A 274 0.54 -2.83 2.01
C VAL A 274 0.06 -3.47 3.32
N HIS A 275 -0.08 -2.64 4.35
CA HIS A 275 -0.54 -3.05 5.69
C HIS A 275 -1.59 -2.08 6.23
N VAL A 276 -2.42 -2.57 7.16
CA VAL A 276 -3.39 -1.71 7.87
C VAL A 276 -2.63 -0.88 8.90
N THR A 277 -2.68 0.44 8.77
CA THR A 277 -1.83 1.35 9.54
C THR A 277 -2.17 1.36 11.02
N GLU A 278 -3.42 1.10 11.42
CA GLU A 278 -3.87 1.14 12.82
C GLU A 278 -3.62 -0.15 13.62
N LEU A 279 -3.16 -1.23 12.98
CA LEU A 279 -2.88 -2.50 13.66
C LEU A 279 -1.46 -2.56 14.18
N THR A 280 -1.22 -3.39 15.19
CA THR A 280 0.15 -3.74 15.58
C THR A 280 0.73 -4.79 14.65
N VAL A 281 2.05 -4.96 14.69
CA VAL A 281 2.77 -6.06 14.04
C VAL A 281 2.15 -7.41 14.41
N ARG A 282 2.02 -7.71 15.71
CA ARG A 282 1.50 -8.99 16.20
C ARG A 282 0.05 -9.22 15.78
N GLU A 283 -0.79 -8.20 15.83
CA GLU A 283 -2.19 -8.31 15.40
C GLU A 283 -2.32 -8.59 13.90
N SER A 284 -1.47 -7.96 13.08
CA SER A 284 -1.43 -8.17 11.63
C SER A 284 -1.07 -9.63 11.32
N LEU A 285 -0.09 -10.19 12.04
CA LEU A 285 0.33 -11.58 11.90
C LEU A 285 -0.73 -12.57 12.38
N ILE A 286 -1.34 -12.34 13.55
CA ILE A 286 -2.43 -13.19 14.07
C ILE A 286 -3.61 -13.20 13.10
N PHE A 287 -3.97 -12.04 12.55
CA PHE A 287 -5.04 -11.94 11.57
C PHE A 287 -4.73 -12.75 10.31
N ALA A 288 -3.53 -12.62 9.76
CA ALA A 288 -3.09 -13.40 8.60
C ALA A 288 -3.08 -14.91 8.89
N ALA A 289 -2.54 -15.33 10.04
CA ALA A 289 -2.49 -16.74 10.46
C ALA A 289 -3.89 -17.35 10.59
N ARG A 290 -4.83 -16.64 11.23
CA ARG A 290 -6.22 -17.10 11.39
C ARG A 290 -6.91 -17.38 10.07
N LEU A 291 -6.76 -16.47 9.09
CA LEU A 291 -7.45 -16.58 7.81
C LEU A 291 -6.81 -17.59 6.84
N ARG A 292 -5.48 -17.72 6.89
CA ARG A 292 -4.72 -18.52 5.91
C ARG A 292 -4.37 -19.93 6.38
N ARG A 293 -4.29 -20.18 7.69
CA ARG A 293 -4.12 -21.54 8.20
C ARG A 293 -5.46 -22.28 8.31
N PRO A 294 -5.50 -23.61 8.05
CA PRO A 294 -6.72 -24.41 8.12
C PRO A 294 -7.51 -24.23 9.43
N ILE A 295 -8.81 -24.43 9.36
CA ILE A 295 -9.71 -24.33 10.52
C ILE A 295 -9.52 -25.47 11.53
N THR A 296 -8.94 -26.60 11.11
CA THR A 296 -8.63 -27.76 11.95
C THR A 296 -7.57 -27.44 13.02
N ILE A 297 -6.74 -26.43 12.76
CA ILE A 297 -5.68 -25.98 13.65
C ILE A 297 -6.26 -25.03 14.71
N SER A 298 -5.92 -25.26 15.98
CA SER A 298 -6.41 -24.44 17.09
C SER A 298 -5.88 -23.00 17.02
N ASP A 299 -6.61 -22.06 17.62
CA ASP A 299 -6.20 -20.66 17.61
C ASP A 299 -4.91 -20.46 18.42
N GLU A 300 -4.72 -21.23 19.49
CA GLU A 300 -3.53 -21.22 20.33
C GLU A 300 -2.28 -21.66 19.54
N GLU A 301 -2.39 -22.71 18.72
CA GLU A 301 -1.28 -23.15 17.87
C GLU A 301 -0.98 -22.12 16.77
N LYS A 302 -2.01 -21.46 16.21
CA LYS A 302 -1.83 -20.37 15.26
C LYS A 302 -1.07 -19.20 15.88
N ILE A 303 -1.42 -18.81 17.10
CA ILE A 303 -0.78 -17.71 17.83
C ILE A 303 0.65 -18.10 18.25
N SER A 304 0.88 -19.32 18.73
CA SER A 304 2.21 -19.81 19.07
C SER A 304 3.16 -19.74 17.87
N TYR A 305 2.68 -20.16 16.69
CA TYR A 305 3.47 -20.06 15.47
C TYR A 305 3.75 -18.61 15.05
N VAL A 306 2.82 -17.69 15.30
CA VAL A 306 3.08 -16.24 15.08
C VAL A 306 4.21 -15.75 15.96
N ASP A 307 4.23 -16.14 17.24
CA ASP A 307 5.28 -15.75 18.17
C ASP A 307 6.65 -16.33 17.77
N GLU A 308 6.68 -17.56 17.23
CA GLU A 308 7.89 -18.15 16.63
C GLU A 308 8.40 -17.35 15.42
N ILE A 309 7.50 -16.90 14.53
CA ILE A 309 7.88 -16.10 13.36
C ILE A 309 8.39 -14.72 13.76
N ILE A 310 7.83 -14.12 14.82
CA ILE A 310 8.34 -12.87 15.40
C ILE A 310 9.77 -13.07 15.93
N GLU A 311 10.08 -14.21 16.54
CA GLU A 311 11.43 -14.53 17.02
C GLU A 311 12.41 -14.72 15.85
N VAL A 312 12.06 -15.51 14.83
CA VAL A 312 12.92 -15.79 13.66
C VAL A 312 13.25 -14.53 12.86
N LEU A 313 12.31 -13.60 12.76
CA LEU A 313 12.50 -12.35 12.03
C LEU A 313 13.03 -11.20 12.89
N GLU A 314 13.41 -11.49 14.15
CA GLU A 314 13.95 -10.52 15.10
C GLU A 314 13.01 -9.30 15.28
N MET A 315 11.71 -9.58 15.37
CA MET A 315 10.66 -8.55 15.46
C MET A 315 10.18 -8.33 16.89
N TYR A 316 10.83 -8.95 17.88
CA TYR A 316 10.37 -8.99 19.27
C TYR A 316 10.19 -7.57 19.86
N ASP A 317 11.15 -6.68 19.64
CA ASP A 317 11.18 -5.36 20.27
C ASP A 317 10.06 -4.42 19.81
N TYR A 318 9.49 -4.65 18.62
CA TYR A 318 8.46 -3.82 18.02
C TYR A 318 7.19 -4.61 17.67
N ARG A 319 7.02 -5.81 18.24
CA ARG A 319 5.85 -6.68 17.98
C ARG A 319 4.51 -6.04 18.35
N ASP A 320 4.51 -5.15 19.35
CA ASP A 320 3.33 -4.42 19.81
C ASP A 320 3.31 -2.97 19.29
N ALA A 321 4.25 -2.60 18.40
CA ALA A 321 4.24 -1.32 17.71
C ALA A 321 3.19 -1.31 16.59
N ILE A 322 2.56 -0.15 16.41
CA ILE A 322 1.60 0.17 15.35
C ILE A 322 2.35 0.28 14.02
N VAL A 323 1.78 -0.32 12.97
CA VAL A 323 2.38 -0.29 11.63
C VAL A 323 2.54 1.13 11.10
N GLY A 324 1.48 1.92 11.20
CA GLY A 324 1.48 3.35 10.90
C GLY A 324 1.83 3.69 9.44
N THR A 325 2.06 4.97 9.19
CA THR A 325 2.48 5.52 7.89
C THR A 325 4.00 5.75 7.90
N PRO A 326 4.67 5.82 6.74
CA PRO A 326 6.06 6.26 6.69
C PRO A 326 6.25 7.57 7.48
N GLY A 327 7.23 7.61 8.38
CA GLY A 327 7.44 8.73 9.30
C GLY A 327 6.71 8.63 10.66
N TYR A 328 5.68 7.79 10.80
CA TYR A 328 4.93 7.60 12.04
C TYR A 328 4.49 6.14 12.16
N GLY A 329 5.28 5.32 12.87
CA GLY A 329 5.11 3.87 12.97
C GLY A 329 6.39 3.12 12.59
N LEU A 330 6.23 2.00 11.88
CA LEU A 330 7.36 1.16 11.45
C LEU A 330 8.18 1.84 10.35
N ASN A 331 9.50 1.72 10.48
CA ASN A 331 10.45 2.10 9.45
C ASN A 331 10.37 1.16 8.22
N VAL A 332 11.08 1.51 7.15
CA VAL A 332 11.03 0.75 5.88
C VAL A 332 11.50 -0.70 6.05
N GLU A 333 12.57 -0.94 6.82
CA GLU A 333 13.12 -2.30 7.06
C GLU A 333 12.13 -3.17 7.85
N GLN A 334 11.62 -2.67 8.98
CA GLN A 334 10.66 -3.34 9.85
C GLN A 334 9.35 -3.62 9.11
N ARG A 335 8.92 -2.68 8.26
CA ARG A 335 7.74 -2.86 7.40
C ARG A 335 7.98 -3.95 6.36
N LYS A 336 9.18 -4.04 5.76
CA LYS A 336 9.53 -5.13 4.84
C LYS A 336 9.59 -6.49 5.56
N LYS A 337 10.18 -6.54 6.77
CA LYS A 337 10.14 -7.73 7.64
C LYS A 337 8.71 -8.16 7.93
N LEU A 338 7.81 -7.22 8.24
CA LEU A 338 6.38 -7.49 8.45
C LEU A 338 5.72 -8.08 7.19
N SER A 339 6.00 -7.55 5.99
CA SER A 339 5.47 -8.12 4.73
C SER A 339 5.89 -9.57 4.52
N ILE A 340 7.17 -9.89 4.80
CA ILE A 340 7.68 -11.26 4.74
C ILE A 340 7.01 -12.13 5.80
N ALA A 341 6.92 -11.64 7.04
CA ALA A 341 6.28 -12.32 8.17
C ALA A 341 4.82 -12.68 7.88
N VAL A 342 4.08 -11.73 7.31
CA VAL A 342 2.67 -11.91 6.94
C VAL A 342 2.51 -13.09 5.97
N GLU A 343 3.39 -13.24 4.98
CA GLU A 343 3.36 -14.39 4.07
C GLU A 343 3.83 -15.69 4.76
N LEU A 344 4.82 -15.63 5.63
CA LEU A 344 5.35 -16.81 6.34
C LEU A 344 4.39 -17.41 7.37
N VAL A 345 3.56 -16.60 8.03
CA VAL A 345 2.57 -17.14 9.00
C VAL A 345 1.48 -18.01 8.35
N ALA A 346 1.34 -17.93 7.02
CA ALA A 346 0.52 -18.87 6.26
C ALA A 346 1.15 -20.27 6.16
N LYS A 347 2.43 -20.42 6.53
CA LYS A 347 3.26 -21.61 6.40
C LYS A 347 3.29 -22.11 4.94
N PRO A 348 3.84 -21.31 4.00
CA PRO A 348 3.91 -21.70 2.60
C PRO A 348 4.84 -22.92 2.44
N GLU A 349 4.24 -24.08 2.20
CA GLU A 349 4.96 -25.36 2.10
C GLU A 349 5.88 -25.41 0.88
N LEU A 350 5.53 -24.75 -0.21
CA LEU A 350 6.22 -24.97 -1.49
C LEU A 350 7.30 -23.92 -1.74
N LEU A 351 6.91 -22.64 -1.88
CA LEU A 351 7.77 -21.61 -2.42
C LEU A 351 7.37 -20.23 -1.90
N LEU A 352 8.37 -19.40 -1.59
CA LEU A 352 8.20 -18.00 -1.26
C LEU A 352 8.71 -17.14 -2.41
N PHE A 353 7.80 -16.40 -3.05
CA PHE A 353 8.13 -15.40 -4.06
C PHE A 353 8.32 -14.04 -3.38
N LEU A 354 9.37 -13.30 -3.72
CA LEU A 354 9.53 -11.90 -3.28
C LEU A 354 9.84 -10.98 -4.45
N ASP A 355 9.04 -9.94 -4.62
CA ASP A 355 9.26 -8.94 -5.66
C ASP A 355 10.06 -7.75 -5.10
N GLU A 356 11.32 -7.65 -5.50
CA GLU A 356 12.28 -6.60 -5.11
C GLU A 356 12.34 -6.32 -3.59
N PRO A 357 12.68 -7.32 -2.75
CA PRO A 357 12.64 -7.19 -1.30
C PRO A 357 13.65 -6.16 -0.75
N THR A 358 14.66 -5.77 -1.54
CA THR A 358 15.68 -4.77 -1.17
C THR A 358 15.41 -3.37 -1.72
N SER A 359 14.28 -3.15 -2.42
CA SER A 359 13.96 -1.86 -3.01
C SER A 359 13.56 -0.84 -1.93
N GLY A 360 14.06 0.40 -2.06
CA GLY A 360 13.81 1.48 -1.11
C GLY A 360 14.57 1.38 0.23
N LEU A 361 15.51 0.43 0.35
CA LEU A 361 16.38 0.26 1.52
C LEU A 361 17.79 0.77 1.23
N ASP A 362 18.49 1.20 2.27
CA ASP A 362 19.92 1.43 2.21
C ASP A 362 20.68 0.08 2.22
N SER A 363 22.01 0.12 2.07
CA SER A 363 22.82 -1.08 1.94
C SER A 363 22.84 -1.94 3.22
N GLN A 364 22.74 -1.34 4.41
CA GLN A 364 22.75 -2.09 5.67
C GLN A 364 21.42 -2.81 5.90
N SER A 365 20.29 -2.11 5.76
CA SER A 365 18.97 -2.75 5.88
C SER A 365 18.73 -3.80 4.78
N SER A 366 19.21 -3.56 3.55
CA SER A 366 19.15 -4.58 2.48
C SER A 366 19.91 -5.85 2.86
N TRP A 367 21.08 -5.73 3.48
CA TRP A 367 21.85 -6.86 3.99
C TRP A 367 21.09 -7.62 5.08
N ALA A 368 20.48 -6.91 6.02
CA ALA A 368 19.67 -7.53 7.08
C ALA A 368 18.52 -8.36 6.50
N ILE A 369 17.80 -7.83 5.50
CA ILE A 369 16.73 -8.58 4.80
C ILE A 369 17.28 -9.83 4.11
N ILE A 370 18.40 -9.74 3.38
CA ILE A 370 18.98 -10.92 2.72
C ILE A 370 19.47 -11.96 3.72
N GLN A 371 20.05 -11.56 4.86
CA GLN A 371 20.44 -12.49 5.92
C GLN A 371 19.23 -13.26 6.47
N VAL A 372 18.11 -12.56 6.67
CA VAL A 372 16.84 -13.20 7.06
C VAL A 372 16.39 -14.21 5.99
N LEU A 373 16.37 -13.83 4.70
CA LEU A 373 16.02 -14.76 3.62
C LEU A 373 16.98 -15.97 3.57
N ARG A 374 18.27 -15.76 3.82
CA ARG A 374 19.28 -16.83 3.89
C ARG A 374 18.99 -17.80 5.04
N GLN A 375 18.60 -17.29 6.21
CA GLN A 375 18.20 -18.13 7.34
C GLN A 375 16.94 -18.95 7.04
N LEU A 376 15.95 -18.34 6.38
CA LEU A 376 14.73 -19.04 5.94
C LEU A 376 15.03 -20.13 4.92
N ALA A 377 15.92 -19.87 3.96
CA ALA A 377 16.40 -20.86 3.00
C ALA A 377 17.14 -22.00 3.73
N LYS A 378 18.07 -21.71 4.64
CA LYS A 378 18.72 -22.75 5.45
C LYS A 378 17.74 -23.60 6.28
N ALA A 379 16.59 -23.04 6.64
CA ALA A 379 15.51 -23.77 7.32
C ALA A 379 14.66 -24.68 6.41
N GLY A 380 14.94 -24.69 5.10
CA GLY A 380 14.31 -25.55 4.09
C GLY A 380 13.35 -24.82 3.15
N GLN A 381 13.09 -23.53 3.34
CA GLN A 381 12.20 -22.76 2.48
C GLN A 381 12.82 -22.59 1.09
N ALA A 382 12.11 -22.96 0.02
CA ALA A 382 12.48 -22.54 -1.33
C ALA A 382 12.12 -21.06 -1.51
N ILE A 383 13.07 -20.25 -2.00
CA ILE A 383 12.88 -18.80 -2.17
C ILE A 383 13.29 -18.37 -3.58
N LEU A 384 12.38 -17.67 -4.27
CA LEU A 384 12.65 -17.00 -5.54
C LEU A 384 12.37 -15.51 -5.39
N CYS A 385 13.39 -14.67 -5.54
CA CYS A 385 13.20 -13.23 -5.43
C CYS A 385 13.80 -12.45 -6.61
N THR A 386 13.15 -11.35 -6.99
CA THR A 386 13.68 -10.40 -7.97
C THR A 386 14.63 -9.42 -7.29
N ILE A 387 15.75 -9.11 -7.93
CA ILE A 387 16.73 -8.16 -7.38
C ILE A 387 17.18 -7.20 -8.46
N HIS A 388 17.18 -5.92 -8.10
CA HIS A 388 17.68 -4.85 -8.94
C HIS A 388 19.10 -4.47 -8.50
N GLN A 389 20.10 -4.73 -9.36
CA GLN A 389 21.52 -4.32 -9.20
C GLN A 389 22.07 -4.48 -7.76
N PRO A 390 22.28 -5.72 -7.27
CA PRO A 390 22.83 -5.94 -5.94
C PRO A 390 24.32 -5.56 -5.86
N SER A 391 24.78 -5.24 -4.65
CA SER A 391 26.23 -5.20 -4.36
C SER A 391 26.85 -6.59 -4.54
N ALA A 392 28.16 -6.64 -4.78
CA ALA A 392 28.88 -7.92 -4.93
C ALA A 392 28.68 -8.84 -3.71
N THR A 393 28.70 -8.28 -2.51
CA THR A 393 28.46 -9.03 -1.26
C THR A 393 27.05 -9.61 -1.19
N LEU A 394 26.02 -8.85 -1.58
CA LEU A 394 24.64 -9.33 -1.61
C LEU A 394 24.48 -10.42 -2.67
N PHE A 395 25.09 -10.26 -3.83
CA PHE A 395 25.03 -11.21 -4.93
C PHE A 395 25.62 -12.58 -4.56
N GLU A 396 26.71 -12.62 -3.79
CA GLU A 396 27.32 -13.86 -3.27
C GLU A 396 26.45 -14.61 -2.25
N SER A 397 25.41 -13.96 -1.69
CA SER A 397 24.51 -14.61 -0.74
C SER A 397 23.47 -15.52 -1.42
N PHE A 398 23.34 -15.44 -2.74
CA PHE A 398 22.42 -16.23 -3.55
C PHE A 398 23.08 -17.54 -4.01
N ASP A 399 22.29 -18.61 -4.07
CA ASP A 399 22.80 -19.93 -4.52
C ASP A 399 22.77 -20.03 -6.04
N SER A 400 21.64 -19.63 -6.63
CA SER A 400 21.38 -19.74 -8.06
C SER A 400 20.89 -18.41 -8.64
N LEU A 401 21.21 -18.18 -9.91
CA LEU A 401 20.84 -17.00 -10.68
C LEU A 401 19.98 -17.42 -11.87
N LEU A 402 18.83 -16.77 -12.02
CA LEU A 402 18.05 -16.72 -13.26
C LEU A 402 18.18 -15.33 -13.88
N LEU A 403 18.88 -15.25 -15.01
CA LEU A 403 19.12 -13.99 -15.70
C LEU A 403 18.23 -13.88 -16.95
N LEU A 404 17.44 -12.82 -17.00
CA LEU A 404 16.60 -12.46 -18.13
C LEU A 404 17.12 -11.23 -18.87
N LYS A 405 16.87 -11.18 -20.18
CA LYS A 405 17.00 -9.98 -21.00
C LYS A 405 15.66 -9.50 -21.55
N VAL A 406 15.62 -8.31 -22.13
CA VAL A 406 14.47 -7.72 -22.82
C VAL A 406 13.87 -8.73 -23.80
N GLY A 407 12.53 -8.80 -23.76
CA GLY A 407 11.75 -9.82 -24.46
C GLY A 407 11.46 -11.06 -23.64
N GLY A 408 11.82 -11.09 -22.35
CA GLY A 408 11.47 -12.20 -21.46
C GLY A 408 12.20 -13.49 -21.78
N LYS A 409 13.47 -13.35 -22.21
CA LYS A 409 14.32 -14.45 -22.66
C LYS A 409 15.39 -14.76 -21.63
N THR A 410 15.60 -16.04 -21.34
CA THR A 410 16.67 -16.49 -20.45
C THR A 410 18.03 -16.35 -21.15
N VAL A 411 19.01 -15.84 -20.40
CA VAL A 411 20.42 -15.74 -20.82
C VAL A 411 21.30 -16.68 -20.00
N TYR A 412 20.93 -16.91 -18.75
CA TYR A 412 21.65 -17.82 -17.87
C TYR A 412 20.70 -18.34 -16.79
N PHE A 413 20.82 -19.62 -16.47
CA PHE A 413 20.22 -20.21 -15.28
C PHE A 413 21.16 -21.24 -14.67
N GLY A 414 21.51 -21.08 -13.40
CA GLY A 414 22.41 -22.01 -12.72
C GLY A 414 23.00 -21.43 -11.44
N ASP A 415 23.94 -22.15 -10.85
CA ASP A 415 24.56 -21.77 -9.60
C ASP A 415 25.54 -20.60 -9.77
N ILE A 416 25.52 -19.66 -8.83
CA ILE A 416 26.45 -18.52 -8.82
C ILE A 416 27.87 -18.99 -8.49
N GLY A 417 27.97 -19.93 -7.54
CA GLY A 417 29.21 -20.48 -7.05
C GLY A 417 29.99 -19.53 -6.13
N PRO A 418 31.05 -20.03 -5.47
CA PRO A 418 31.86 -19.22 -4.57
C PRO A 418 32.53 -18.08 -5.34
N ASN A 419 32.47 -16.86 -4.80
CA ASN A 419 33.00 -15.63 -5.42
C ASN A 419 32.48 -15.42 -6.86
N SER A 420 31.24 -15.83 -7.14
CA SER A 420 30.58 -15.74 -8.46
C SER A 420 31.30 -16.43 -9.61
N GLN A 421 32.25 -17.33 -9.34
CA GLN A 421 33.16 -17.86 -10.37
C GLN A 421 32.45 -18.73 -11.41
N ILE A 422 31.38 -19.45 -11.05
CA ILE A 422 30.69 -20.33 -12.01
C ILE A 422 30.01 -19.48 -13.09
N VAL A 423 29.31 -18.43 -12.67
CA VAL A 423 28.67 -17.47 -13.58
C VAL A 423 29.69 -16.73 -14.42
N LEU A 424 30.77 -16.21 -13.79
CA LEU A 424 31.83 -15.49 -14.51
C LEU A 424 32.50 -16.37 -15.57
N ASN A 425 32.85 -17.61 -15.21
CA ASN A 425 33.44 -18.57 -16.14
C ASN A 425 32.52 -18.88 -17.32
N TYR A 426 31.20 -18.96 -17.10
CA TYR A 426 30.25 -19.14 -18.19
C TYR A 426 30.34 -17.98 -19.19
N PHE A 427 30.18 -16.72 -18.74
CA PHE A 427 30.23 -15.57 -19.63
C PHE A 427 31.60 -15.44 -20.32
N GLU A 428 32.70 -15.63 -19.60
CA GLU A 428 34.06 -15.60 -20.17
C GLU A 428 34.29 -16.70 -21.22
N SER A 429 33.76 -17.91 -21.00
CA SER A 429 33.86 -19.03 -21.96
C SER A 429 33.08 -18.81 -23.25
N GLN A 430 32.00 -18.03 -23.19
CA GLN A 430 31.14 -17.72 -24.33
C GLN A 430 31.60 -16.48 -25.11
N GLY A 431 32.73 -15.86 -24.73
CA GLY A 431 33.34 -14.75 -25.45
C GLY A 431 33.18 -13.37 -24.80
N ALA A 432 32.62 -13.27 -23.59
CA ALA A 432 32.56 -12.00 -22.87
C ALA A 432 33.94 -11.52 -22.40
N ARG A 433 34.05 -10.21 -22.11
CA ARG A 433 35.28 -9.61 -21.56
C ARG A 433 35.61 -10.21 -20.19
N LYS A 434 36.88 -10.38 -19.85
CA LYS A 434 37.24 -10.86 -18.51
C LYS A 434 36.77 -9.88 -17.42
N CYS A 435 36.11 -10.38 -16.38
CA CYS A 435 35.70 -9.56 -15.24
C CYS A 435 36.94 -9.11 -14.46
N GLN A 436 37.02 -7.82 -14.13
CA GLN A 436 38.15 -7.31 -13.34
C GLN A 436 37.97 -7.65 -11.86
N SER A 437 39.06 -7.80 -11.11
CA SER A 437 39.00 -8.24 -9.70
C SER A 437 38.34 -7.25 -8.74
N HIS A 438 38.18 -5.99 -9.15
CA HIS A 438 37.53 -4.94 -8.36
C HIS A 438 36.12 -4.61 -8.84
N GLU A 439 35.68 -5.25 -9.91
CA GLU A 439 34.39 -5.03 -10.53
C GLU A 439 33.32 -5.86 -9.82
N ASN A 440 32.11 -5.33 -9.72
CA ASN A 440 30.98 -6.07 -9.16
C ASN A 440 30.50 -7.14 -10.15
N PRO A 441 30.55 -8.45 -9.83
CA PRO A 441 30.10 -9.50 -10.75
C PRO A 441 28.64 -9.34 -11.20
N ALA A 442 27.77 -8.84 -10.31
CA ALA A 442 26.36 -8.60 -10.64
C ALA A 442 26.17 -7.49 -11.69
N GLU A 443 26.99 -6.44 -11.62
CA GLU A 443 26.98 -5.33 -12.57
C GLU A 443 27.62 -5.74 -13.90
N TYR A 444 28.75 -6.45 -13.83
CA TYR A 444 29.44 -7.05 -14.97
C TYR A 444 28.49 -7.93 -15.81
N VAL A 445 27.75 -8.84 -15.17
CA VAL A 445 26.81 -9.73 -15.87
C VAL A 445 25.68 -8.95 -16.55
N LEU A 446 25.19 -7.86 -15.94
CA LEU A 446 24.20 -6.99 -16.55
C LEU A 446 24.83 -6.17 -17.71
N GLU A 447 26.04 -5.66 -17.58
CA GLU A 447 26.73 -4.93 -18.64
C GLU A 447 26.96 -5.81 -19.87
N VAL A 448 27.42 -7.05 -19.67
CA VAL A 448 27.72 -8.01 -20.74
C VAL A 448 26.50 -8.36 -21.59
N ILE A 449 25.31 -8.40 -20.99
CA ILE A 449 24.06 -8.67 -21.73
C ILE A 449 23.48 -7.42 -22.42
N GLY A 450 24.16 -6.27 -22.33
CA GLY A 450 23.70 -5.00 -22.90
C GLY A 450 22.69 -4.26 -22.02
N ALA A 451 22.54 -4.65 -20.75
CA ALA A 451 21.66 -4.00 -19.78
C ALA A 451 22.31 -2.81 -19.05
N GLY A 452 23.61 -2.54 -19.32
CA GLY A 452 24.35 -1.40 -18.75
C GLY A 452 24.16 -0.12 -19.57
N ALA A 453 24.26 1.05 -18.91
CA ALA A 453 24.03 2.37 -19.52
C ALA A 453 24.94 2.71 -20.72
N THR A 454 26.01 1.94 -20.95
CA THR A 454 27.07 2.20 -21.92
C THR A 454 27.30 1.09 -22.95
N ALA A 455 26.59 -0.04 -22.86
CA ALA A 455 26.89 -1.23 -23.67
C ALA A 455 25.77 -1.55 -24.68
N THR A 456 25.99 -1.26 -25.96
CA THR A 456 25.23 -1.88 -27.06
C THR A 456 25.95 -3.17 -27.45
N VAL A 457 25.34 -4.31 -27.16
CA VAL A 457 25.89 -5.63 -27.51
C VAL A 457 25.18 -6.15 -28.74
N ASP A 458 25.94 -6.45 -29.80
CA ASP A 458 25.41 -6.97 -31.07
C ASP A 458 25.06 -8.48 -30.99
N GLU A 459 25.56 -9.19 -29.97
CA GLU A 459 25.40 -10.64 -29.83
C GLU A 459 24.09 -11.05 -29.13
N ASP A 460 23.37 -12.01 -29.70
CA ASP A 460 22.13 -12.55 -29.13
C ASP A 460 22.46 -13.59 -28.03
N TRP A 461 22.69 -13.10 -26.81
CA TRP A 461 22.97 -13.92 -25.63
C TRP A 461 21.94 -15.02 -25.32
N ASN A 462 20.69 -14.90 -25.80
CA ASN A 462 19.71 -15.97 -25.63
C ASN A 462 20.00 -17.15 -26.57
N GLN A 463 20.45 -16.90 -27.80
CA GLN A 463 20.85 -17.99 -28.70
C GLN A 463 22.10 -18.71 -28.19
N ILE A 464 23.06 -17.96 -27.63
CA ILE A 464 24.24 -18.52 -26.97
C ILE A 464 23.81 -19.47 -25.85
N TRP A 465 22.89 -19.00 -24.98
CA TRP A 465 22.33 -19.81 -23.90
C TRP A 465 21.66 -21.09 -24.41
N VAL A 466 20.74 -20.99 -25.38
CA VAL A 466 20.01 -22.15 -25.91
C VAL A 466 20.95 -23.19 -26.55
N ASN A 467 22.05 -22.74 -27.18
CA ASN A 467 23.04 -23.62 -27.79
C ASN A 467 24.08 -24.17 -26.79
N SER A 468 24.14 -23.61 -25.57
CA SER A 468 25.13 -23.97 -24.55
C SER A 468 24.89 -25.35 -23.95
N ASP A 469 25.94 -25.96 -23.40
CA ASP A 469 25.82 -27.23 -22.68
C ASP A 469 25.14 -27.04 -21.31
N GLN A 470 25.23 -25.84 -20.72
CA GLN A 470 24.55 -25.47 -19.49
C GLN A 470 23.03 -25.54 -19.65
N PHE A 471 22.48 -25.03 -20.76
CA PHE A 471 21.05 -25.16 -21.06
C PHE A 471 20.61 -26.63 -21.17
N LYS A 472 21.42 -27.48 -21.82
CA LYS A 472 21.14 -28.93 -21.89
C LYS A 472 21.16 -29.56 -20.51
N ASN A 473 22.12 -29.20 -19.65
CA ASN A 473 22.21 -29.72 -18.29
C ASN A 473 20.98 -29.33 -17.46
N VAL A 474 20.52 -28.08 -17.55
CA VAL A 474 19.28 -27.63 -16.89
C VAL A 474 18.08 -28.41 -17.39
N SER A 475 17.95 -28.60 -18.71
CA SER A 475 16.86 -29.38 -19.30
C SER A 475 16.88 -30.84 -18.84
N LEU A 476 18.06 -31.45 -18.77
CA LEU A 476 18.26 -32.81 -18.24
C LEU A 476 17.88 -32.89 -16.77
N GLU A 477 18.31 -31.93 -15.95
CA GLU A 477 18.01 -31.89 -14.53
C GLU A 477 16.50 -31.77 -14.27
N ILE A 478 15.80 -30.92 -15.03
CA ILE A 478 14.34 -30.84 -14.90
C ILE A 478 13.68 -32.16 -15.33
N GLN A 479 14.16 -32.81 -16.40
CA GLN A 479 13.67 -34.13 -16.79
C GLN A 479 13.93 -35.20 -15.72
N ASP A 480 15.10 -35.16 -15.08
CA ASP A 480 15.46 -36.07 -13.99
C ASP A 480 14.55 -35.86 -12.77
N ILE A 481 14.24 -34.60 -12.43
CA ILE A 481 13.27 -34.27 -11.37
C ILE A 481 11.89 -34.87 -11.72
N ILE A 482 11.40 -34.66 -12.94
CA ILE A 482 10.10 -35.20 -13.40
C ILE A 482 10.09 -36.74 -13.38
N ASN A 483 11.18 -37.38 -13.81
CA ASN A 483 11.29 -38.84 -13.87
C ASN A 483 11.42 -39.48 -12.48
N SER A 484 12.15 -38.83 -11.57
CA SER A 484 12.36 -39.31 -10.20
C SER A 484 11.04 -39.43 -9.44
N THR A 485 10.14 -38.46 -9.59
CA THR A 485 8.82 -38.51 -8.95
C THR A 485 7.91 -39.55 -9.58
N ASN A 486 7.91 -39.68 -10.91
CA ASN A 486 7.15 -40.72 -11.60
C ASN A 486 7.55 -42.14 -11.17
N ASN A 487 8.82 -42.35 -10.78
CA ASN A 487 9.31 -43.62 -10.27
C ASN A 487 8.98 -43.82 -8.79
N ASN A 488 9.04 -42.77 -7.96
CA ASN A 488 8.60 -42.83 -6.56
C ASN A 488 7.10 -43.18 -6.46
N ASN A 489 6.26 -42.53 -7.28
CA ASN A 489 4.82 -42.81 -7.36
C ASN A 489 4.49 -44.23 -7.87
N LYS A 490 5.42 -44.92 -8.57
CA LYS A 490 5.24 -46.32 -9.01
C LYS A 490 5.66 -47.36 -7.97
N ASN A 491 6.54 -47.00 -7.03
CA ASN A 491 7.08 -47.90 -6.01
C ASN A 491 6.33 -47.81 -4.67
N GLU A 492 5.52 -46.77 -4.46
CA GLU A 492 4.58 -46.71 -3.33
C GLU A 492 3.37 -47.62 -3.60
N LYS A 493 3.32 -48.76 -2.91
CA LYS A 493 2.07 -49.52 -2.75
C LYS A 493 1.03 -48.60 -2.08
N PRO A 494 -0.26 -48.69 -2.43
CA PRO A 494 -1.31 -47.85 -1.85
C PRO A 494 -1.61 -48.26 -0.39
N GLY A 495 -0.72 -47.91 0.54
CA GLY A 495 -0.87 -48.14 1.97
C GLY A 495 0.43 -48.50 2.68
N GLU A 496 1.36 -47.56 2.83
CA GLU A 496 2.28 -47.44 3.98
C GLU A 496 3.14 -46.17 3.80
N ILE A 497 2.73 -45.07 4.46
CA ILE A 497 3.50 -43.81 4.49
C ILE A 497 4.33 -43.82 5.78
N ILE A 498 5.65 -43.86 5.64
CA ILE A 498 6.59 -43.65 6.76
C ILE A 498 7.23 -42.28 6.57
N GLY A 499 6.84 -41.32 7.44
CA GLY A 499 7.64 -40.14 7.76
C GLY A 499 7.09 -38.80 7.27
N ALA A 500 6.53 -38.04 8.23
CA ALA A 500 6.03 -36.66 8.18
C ALA A 500 4.62 -36.47 7.59
N ASP A 501 3.62 -36.54 8.48
CA ASP A 501 2.34 -35.82 8.45
C ASP A 501 1.69 -35.55 7.08
N ARG A 502 1.64 -36.57 6.21
CA ARG A 502 0.59 -36.62 5.19
C ARG A 502 -0.65 -37.21 5.86
N ASP A 503 -1.36 -36.33 6.56
CA ASP A 503 -2.66 -36.66 7.15
C ASP A 503 -3.58 -37.18 6.02
N ASP A 504 -4.17 -38.33 6.32
CA ASP A 504 -4.88 -39.22 5.40
C ASP A 504 -6.06 -38.47 4.74
N GLY A 505 -6.06 -38.35 3.40
CA GLY A 505 -7.25 -37.98 2.62
C GLY A 505 -7.81 -36.57 2.84
N ASP A 506 -7.00 -35.51 2.66
CA ASP A 506 -7.47 -34.16 2.92
C ASP A 506 -8.28 -33.56 1.75
N LYS A 507 -9.60 -33.76 1.78
CA LYS A 507 -10.58 -33.00 0.96
C LYS A 507 -10.46 -31.47 1.15
N SER A 508 -9.67 -30.98 2.12
CA SER A 508 -9.41 -29.56 2.34
C SER A 508 -8.47 -28.93 1.30
N LEU A 509 -7.75 -29.72 0.51
CA LEU A 509 -6.85 -29.22 -0.55
C LEU A 509 -7.58 -28.90 -1.86
N GLU A 510 -8.83 -29.33 -2.03
CA GLU A 510 -9.63 -28.95 -3.21
C GLU A 510 -10.24 -27.55 -3.11
N SER A 511 -10.36 -26.98 -1.90
CA SER A 511 -10.95 -25.65 -1.72
C SER A 511 -9.93 -24.52 -1.92
N SER A 512 -10.31 -23.51 -2.70
CA SER A 512 -9.49 -22.31 -2.93
C SER A 512 -9.17 -21.53 -1.65
N TYR A 513 -9.95 -21.70 -0.57
CA TYR A 513 -9.77 -21.02 0.71
C TYR A 513 -9.54 -22.03 1.84
N ALA A 514 -8.69 -21.65 2.81
CA ALA A 514 -8.35 -22.48 3.97
C ALA A 514 -9.43 -22.45 5.09
N THR A 515 -10.26 -21.41 5.11
CA THR A 515 -11.27 -21.18 6.15
C THR A 515 -12.65 -20.90 5.54
N PRO A 516 -13.75 -21.24 6.23
CA PRO A 516 -15.12 -20.94 5.76
C PRO A 516 -15.43 -19.45 5.74
N TYR A 517 -16.37 -19.03 4.88
CA TYR A 517 -16.78 -17.63 4.71
C TYR A 517 -17.15 -16.93 6.03
N TRP A 518 -17.98 -17.56 6.88
CA TRP A 518 -18.41 -16.96 8.14
C TRP A 518 -17.27 -16.76 9.14
N TYR A 519 -16.27 -17.64 9.12
CA TYR A 519 -15.07 -17.49 9.93
C TYR A 519 -14.26 -16.28 9.45
N GLN A 520 -14.06 -16.14 8.13
CA GLN A 520 -13.39 -14.99 7.54
C GLN A 520 -14.12 -13.69 7.86
N LEU A 521 -15.45 -13.66 7.66
CA LEU A 521 -16.28 -12.49 7.92
C LEU A 521 -16.16 -12.02 9.38
N LYS A 522 -16.22 -12.96 10.35
CA LYS A 522 -16.08 -12.64 11.78
C LYS A 522 -14.77 -11.88 12.06
N TYR A 523 -13.63 -12.40 11.61
CA TYR A 523 -12.34 -11.77 11.88
C TYR A 523 -12.12 -10.50 11.05
N CYS A 524 -12.66 -10.41 9.83
CA CYS A 524 -12.65 -9.19 9.05
C CYS A 524 -13.45 -8.07 9.75
N ILE A 525 -14.62 -8.38 10.31
CA ILE A 525 -15.42 -7.42 11.09
C ILE A 525 -14.67 -7.03 12.37
N LEU A 526 -14.09 -7.99 13.09
CA LEU A 526 -13.32 -7.71 14.31
C LEU A 526 -12.13 -6.77 14.02
N ARG A 527 -11.36 -7.06 12.96
CA ARG A 527 -10.26 -6.22 12.50
C ARG A 527 -10.76 -4.83 12.10
N GLY A 528 -11.85 -4.75 11.35
CA GLY A 528 -12.46 -3.48 10.93
C GLY A 528 -12.96 -2.65 12.11
N ALA A 529 -13.57 -3.28 13.11
CA ALA A 529 -13.99 -2.62 14.34
C ALA A 529 -12.80 -2.08 15.14
N LEU A 530 -11.71 -2.84 15.24
CA LEU A 530 -10.48 -2.40 15.89
C LEU A 530 -9.85 -1.21 15.16
N GLN A 531 -9.78 -1.28 13.82
CA GLN A 531 -9.30 -0.20 12.97
C GLN A 531 -10.11 1.10 13.19
N LEU A 532 -11.44 0.98 13.16
CA LEU A 532 -12.34 2.13 13.36
C LEU A 532 -12.20 2.73 14.76
N ASN A 533 -11.98 1.91 15.79
CA ASN A 533 -11.82 2.36 17.16
C ASN A 533 -10.49 3.11 17.38
N ARG A 534 -9.40 2.64 16.76
CA ARG A 534 -8.08 3.28 16.87
C ARG A 534 -7.93 4.55 16.05
N ASN A 535 -8.68 4.68 14.95
CA ASN A 535 -8.70 5.90 14.15
C ASN A 535 -9.60 6.98 14.78
N VAL A 536 -9.25 7.42 16.00
CA VAL A 536 -10.04 8.36 16.81
C VAL A 536 -10.19 9.69 16.09
N SER A 537 -9.14 10.20 15.45
CA SER A 537 -9.15 11.47 14.73
C SER A 537 -10.26 11.51 13.68
N HIS A 538 -10.33 10.51 12.81
CA HIS A 538 -11.36 10.44 11.78
C HIS A 538 -12.78 10.33 12.38
N GLN A 539 -12.98 9.53 13.44
CA GLN A 539 -14.30 9.39 14.06
C GLN A 539 -14.76 10.68 14.73
N VAL A 540 -13.87 11.36 15.47
CA VAL A 540 -14.17 12.62 16.15
C VAL A 540 -14.51 13.70 15.14
N THR A 541 -13.71 13.85 14.07
CA THR A 541 -14.01 14.81 12.99
C THR A 541 -15.36 14.54 12.34
N ARG A 542 -15.68 13.27 12.04
CA ARG A 542 -16.97 12.91 11.46
C ARG A 542 -18.13 13.18 12.42
N PHE A 543 -17.97 12.86 13.70
CA PHE A 543 -18.98 13.11 14.71
C PHE A 543 -19.25 14.61 14.89
N ILE A 544 -18.19 15.42 15.01
CA ILE A 544 -18.30 16.88 15.10
C ILE A 544 -18.95 17.44 13.84
N TYR A 545 -18.57 16.95 12.65
CA TYR A 545 -19.16 17.38 11.40
C TYR A 545 -20.67 17.10 11.33
N LEU A 546 -21.10 15.89 11.69
CA LEU A 546 -22.51 15.51 11.71
C LEU A 546 -23.30 16.29 12.77
N LEU A 547 -22.72 16.48 13.95
CA LEU A 547 -23.34 17.24 15.04
C LEU A 547 -23.51 18.71 14.66
N THR A 548 -22.45 19.35 14.16
CA THR A 548 -22.46 20.76 13.77
C THR A 548 -23.42 20.99 12.60
N THR A 549 -23.40 20.14 11.57
CA THR A 549 -24.33 20.22 10.44
C THR A 549 -25.77 19.98 10.88
N GLY A 550 -26.01 18.96 11.70
CA GLY A 550 -27.34 18.64 12.22
C GLY A 550 -27.92 19.75 13.09
N LEU A 551 -27.11 20.34 13.98
CA LEU A 551 -27.50 21.51 14.77
C LEU A 551 -27.74 22.72 13.88
N PHE A 552 -26.87 22.98 12.90
CA PHE A 552 -27.01 24.11 11.99
C PHE A 552 -28.32 24.06 11.18
N VAL A 553 -28.64 22.90 10.60
CA VAL A 553 -29.89 22.68 9.88
C VAL A 553 -31.08 22.75 10.85
N GLY A 554 -30.99 22.08 12.00
CA GLY A 554 -32.05 22.06 13.01
C GLY A 554 -32.41 23.44 13.55
N PHE A 555 -31.41 24.28 13.85
CA PHE A 555 -31.64 25.64 14.34
C PHE A 555 -32.09 26.61 13.23
N SER A 556 -31.66 26.38 11.98
CA SER A 556 -32.09 27.20 10.84
C SER A 556 -33.59 27.08 10.58
N TYR A 557 -34.17 25.91 10.85
CA TYR A 557 -35.60 25.60 10.76
C TYR A 557 -36.25 25.48 12.15
N TRP A 558 -35.84 26.30 13.12
CA TRP A 558 -36.41 26.25 14.45
C TRP A 558 -37.91 26.62 14.45
N ASN A 559 -38.75 25.72 14.97
CA ASN A 559 -40.19 25.92 15.19
C ASN A 559 -40.94 26.42 13.93
N VAL A 560 -40.80 25.67 12.84
CA VAL A 560 -41.45 25.95 11.55
C VAL A 560 -42.98 26.02 11.70
N LYS A 561 -43.58 27.17 11.32
CA LYS A 561 -45.05 27.32 11.31
C LYS A 561 -45.68 26.52 10.16
N HIS A 562 -46.85 25.92 10.40
CA HIS A 562 -47.63 25.22 9.38
C HIS A 562 -48.31 26.21 8.42
N THR A 563 -47.58 26.76 7.46
CA THR A 563 -48.10 27.64 6.40
C THR A 563 -47.54 27.19 5.06
N LEU A 564 -48.33 27.30 3.98
CA LEU A 564 -47.95 26.81 2.65
C LEU A 564 -46.60 27.38 2.16
N ILE A 565 -46.37 28.68 2.38
CA ILE A 565 -45.12 29.40 2.06
C ILE A 565 -43.93 28.84 2.84
N VAL A 566 -44.15 28.46 4.09
CA VAL A 566 -43.11 27.91 4.95
C VAL A 566 -42.82 26.45 4.58
N CYS A 567 -43.84 25.69 4.19
CA CYS A 567 -43.70 24.33 3.68
C CYS A 567 -42.88 24.31 2.38
N GLN A 568 -43.15 25.25 1.46
CA GLN A 568 -42.34 25.46 0.24
C GLN A 568 -40.88 25.80 0.56
N ARG A 569 -40.62 26.67 1.56
CA ARG A 569 -39.26 27.00 1.99
C ARG A 569 -38.50 25.84 2.65
N VAL A 570 -39.20 24.86 3.20
CA VAL A 570 -38.60 23.66 3.81
C VAL A 570 -38.35 22.58 2.78
N THR A 571 -39.21 22.44 1.77
CA THR A 571 -39.06 21.43 0.71
C THR A 571 -38.12 21.83 -0.43
N PHE A 572 -38.03 23.13 -0.75
CA PHE A 572 -37.20 23.65 -1.84
C PHE A 572 -35.96 24.39 -1.30
N ILE A 573 -35.17 23.72 -0.47
CA ILE A 573 -33.77 24.13 -0.31
C ILE A 573 -33.08 23.74 -1.62
N ASP A 574 -33.07 24.69 -2.56
CA ASP A 574 -32.03 24.94 -3.56
C ASP A 574 -32.50 26.05 -4.49
N ILE A 575 -32.01 27.28 -4.24
CA ILE A 575 -31.26 28.17 -5.15
C ILE A 575 -30.66 29.30 -4.29
#